data_AF-A0A9Q3X640-F1
#
_entry.id   AF-A0A9Q3X640-F1
#
_cell.length_a   1.000
_cell.length_b   1.000
_cell.length_c   1.000
_cell.angle_alpha   90.00
_cell.angle_beta   90.00
_cell.angle_gamma   90.00
#
_symmetry.space_group_name_H-M   'P 1'
#
loop_
_entity.id
_entity.type
_entity.pdbx_description
1 polymer ?
#
loop_
_entity_poly.entity_id
_entity_poly.type
_entity_poly.pdbx_seq_one_letter_code
_entity_poly.pdbx_strand_id
1 'polypeptide(L)'
;MAFLARTHPRLSCAALLGVAVGLLAPADTLIGKILIGWNAGVWTYLALMLWLASKARADDVKRIADIEDENAGLVLFMVCIAAIASLAAITLNLAGSNDLDGTARLLHYAFTVVTVIGSWLLIGVIFSVHYARLFYTWDGDEPALRFAEGLKTPNYWDFLYFSFTIGVAVQTADVGVATRSLRKVVLGQSLIGFLFNTAILGFSINIAAGLFS
;
A
#
# COMPACT_ATOMS: atom_id res chain seq x y z
N MET A 1 -3.78 11.75 17.60
CA MET A 1 -3.67 10.28 17.49
C MET A 1 -4.93 9.53 17.94
N ALA A 2 -5.63 9.93 19.02
CA ALA A 2 -6.81 9.20 19.51
C ALA A 2 -8.01 9.12 18.54
N PHE A 3 -8.13 10.07 17.60
CA PHE A 3 -9.21 10.06 16.59
C PHE A 3 -8.96 9.06 15.46
N LEU A 4 -7.72 8.98 14.94
CA LEU A 4 -7.30 7.99 13.92
C LEU A 4 -7.44 6.55 14.42
N ALA A 5 -7.20 6.33 15.72
CA ALA A 5 -7.33 5.02 16.37
C ALA A 5 -8.75 4.46 16.35
N ARG A 6 -9.78 5.33 16.33
CA ARG A 6 -11.18 4.92 16.32
C ARG A 6 -11.73 4.70 14.91
N THR A 7 -11.27 5.48 13.93
CA THR A 7 -11.72 5.38 12.54
C THR A 7 -10.99 4.29 11.76
N HIS A 8 -9.68 4.12 11.94
CA HIS A 8 -8.90 3.09 11.24
C HIS A 8 -8.20 2.13 12.23
N PRO A 9 -8.96 1.20 12.85
CA PRO A 9 -8.43 0.33 13.91
C PRO A 9 -7.29 -0.58 13.41
N ARG A 10 -7.38 -1.07 12.17
CA ARG A 10 -6.37 -1.96 11.56
C ARG A 10 -5.07 -1.22 11.28
N LEU A 11 -5.15 -0.03 10.69
CA LEU A 11 -4.00 0.83 10.43
C LEU A 11 -3.32 1.25 11.72
N SER A 12 -4.12 1.59 12.75
CA SER A 12 -3.59 2.00 14.05
C SER A 12 -2.91 0.85 14.78
N CYS A 13 -3.49 -0.35 14.75
CA CYS A 13 -2.86 -1.56 15.30
C CYS A 13 -1.52 -1.84 14.61
N ALA A 14 -1.50 -1.79 13.27
CA ALA A 14 -0.30 -2.00 12.47
C ALA A 14 0.77 -0.93 12.74
N ALA A 15 0.38 0.35 12.86
CA ALA A 15 1.30 1.44 13.17
C ALA A 15 1.90 1.29 14.57
N LEU A 16 1.10 0.95 15.58
CA LEU A 16 1.58 0.72 16.94
C LEU A 16 2.57 -0.45 17.00
N LEU A 17 2.23 -1.55 16.33
CA LEU A 17 3.11 -2.72 16.25
C LEU A 17 4.41 -2.38 15.51
N GLY A 18 4.33 -1.66 14.40
CA GLY A 18 5.50 -1.21 13.65
C GLY A 18 6.43 -0.32 14.48
N VAL A 19 5.87 0.64 15.23
CA VAL A 19 6.65 1.49 16.15
C VAL A 19 7.30 0.66 17.24
N ALA A 20 6.56 -0.26 17.87
CA ALA A 20 7.10 -1.13 18.91
C ALA A 20 8.26 -2.00 18.39
N VAL A 21 8.08 -2.63 17.23
CA VAL A 21 9.11 -3.46 16.59
C VAL A 21 10.33 -2.63 16.19
N GLY A 22 10.14 -1.42 15.63
CA GLY A 22 11.25 -0.55 15.26
C GLY A 22 12.06 -0.06 16.46
N LEU A 23 11.42 0.24 17.59
CA LEU A 23 12.10 0.65 18.83
C LEU A 23 12.92 -0.48 19.47
N LEU A 24 12.38 -1.70 19.41
CA LEU A 24 13.00 -2.90 19.99
C LEU A 24 13.99 -3.60 19.05
N ALA A 25 14.08 -3.15 17.78
CA ALA A 25 14.91 -3.80 16.77
C ALA A 25 16.41 -3.71 17.12
N PRO A 26 17.15 -4.83 17.03
CA PRO A 26 18.60 -4.86 17.20
C PRO A 26 19.28 -4.36 15.92
N ALA A 27 19.20 -3.05 15.66
CA ALA A 27 19.87 -2.41 14.52
C ALA A 27 20.72 -1.23 15.00
N ASP A 28 21.93 -1.12 14.46
CA ASP A 28 22.91 -0.10 14.87
C ASP A 28 22.57 1.29 14.32
N THR A 29 21.83 1.35 13.21
CA THR A 29 21.46 2.61 12.55
C THR A 29 19.99 2.96 12.78
N LEU A 30 19.71 4.26 12.93
CA LEU A 30 18.34 4.77 13.04
C LEU A 30 17.51 4.41 11.81
N ILE A 31 18.08 4.49 10.60
CA ILE A 31 17.43 4.12 9.34
C ILE A 31 17.04 2.63 9.35
N GLY A 32 17.92 1.74 9.84
CA GLY A 32 17.63 0.32 10.00
C GLY A 32 16.44 0.06 10.93
N LYS A 33 16.42 0.71 12.11
CA LYS A 33 15.29 0.61 13.05
C LYS A 33 13.97 1.08 12.44
N ILE A 34 13.99 2.21 11.71
CA ILE A 34 12.82 2.75 11.02
C ILE A 34 12.32 1.77 9.95
N LEU A 35 13.20 1.21 9.11
CA LEU A 35 12.82 0.28 8.06
C LEU A 35 12.29 -1.05 8.62
N ILE A 36 12.84 -1.54 9.73
CA ILE A 36 12.35 -2.75 10.40
C ILE A 36 10.94 -2.51 10.94
N GLY A 37 10.73 -1.38 11.63
CA GLY A 37 9.40 -1.00 12.11
C GLY A 37 8.40 -0.77 10.98
N TRP A 38 8.83 -0.13 9.88
CA TRP A 38 8.04 0.05 8.67
C TRP A 38 7.57 -1.29 8.11
N ASN A 39 8.49 -2.23 7.87
CA ASN A 39 8.15 -3.57 7.38
C ASN A 39 7.17 -4.28 8.30
N ALA A 40 7.43 -4.29 9.61
CA ALA A 40 6.54 -4.94 10.57
C ALA A 40 5.11 -4.34 10.52
N GLY A 41 4.99 -3.01 10.46
CA GLY A 41 3.71 -2.33 10.32
C GLY A 41 3.01 -2.66 9.00
N VAL A 42 3.72 -2.54 7.87
CA VAL A 42 3.19 -2.81 6.53
C VAL A 42 2.66 -4.23 6.41
N TRP A 43 3.47 -5.23 6.75
CA TRP A 43 3.07 -6.64 6.63
C TRP A 43 1.94 -7.01 7.58
N THR A 44 1.91 -6.42 8.78
CA THR A 44 0.78 -6.57 9.71
C THR A 44 -0.50 -5.99 9.12
N TYR A 45 -0.45 -4.77 8.56
CA TYR A 45 -1.61 -4.16 7.92
C TYR A 45 -2.12 -4.98 6.75
N LEU A 46 -1.22 -5.45 5.88
CA LEU A 46 -1.55 -6.31 4.74
C LEU A 46 -2.23 -7.60 5.19
N ALA A 47 -1.70 -8.27 6.23
CA ALA A 47 -2.30 -9.48 6.76
C ALA A 47 -3.71 -9.25 7.32
N LEU A 48 -3.90 -8.16 8.09
CA LEU A 48 -5.21 -7.78 8.62
C LEU A 48 -6.21 -7.44 7.52
N MET A 49 -5.77 -6.77 6.46
CA MET A 49 -6.61 -6.41 5.31
C MET A 49 -6.95 -7.61 4.45
N LEU A 50 -6.02 -8.54 4.24
CA LEU A 50 -6.29 -9.78 3.52
C LEU A 50 -7.31 -10.64 4.30
N TRP A 51 -7.15 -10.73 5.62
CA TRP A 51 -8.11 -11.42 6.47
C TRP A 51 -9.51 -10.77 6.40
N LEU A 52 -9.58 -9.43 6.41
CA LEU A 52 -10.84 -8.71 6.23
C LEU A 52 -11.46 -8.99 4.86
N ALA A 53 -10.70 -8.85 3.78
CA ALA A 53 -11.18 -9.06 2.42
C ALA A 53 -11.70 -10.50 2.20
N SER A 54 -11.08 -11.49 2.85
CA SER A 54 -11.52 -12.88 2.78
C SER A 54 -12.87 -13.16 3.47
N LYS A 55 -13.30 -12.29 4.40
CA LYS A 55 -14.49 -12.50 5.23
C LYS A 55 -15.63 -11.53 4.95
N ALA A 56 -15.31 -10.30 4.57
CA ALA A 56 -16.27 -9.21 4.44
C ALA A 56 -17.20 -9.42 3.24
N ARG A 57 -18.51 -9.27 3.46
CA ARG A 57 -19.51 -9.17 2.40
C ARG A 57 -19.67 -7.70 1.97
N ALA A 58 -20.39 -7.48 0.86
CA ALA A 58 -20.65 -6.13 0.36
C ALA A 58 -21.31 -5.22 1.42
N ASP A 59 -22.22 -5.75 2.23
CA ASP A 59 -22.86 -5.00 3.32
C ASP A 59 -21.86 -4.56 4.40
N ASP A 60 -20.88 -5.42 4.72
CA ASP A 60 -19.82 -5.09 5.67
C ASP A 60 -18.92 -3.98 5.12
N VAL A 61 -18.60 -4.04 3.81
CA VAL A 61 -17.75 -3.06 3.13
C VAL A 61 -18.43 -1.69 3.14
N LYS A 62 -19.72 -1.63 2.80
CA LYS A 62 -20.51 -0.40 2.86
C LYS A 62 -20.52 0.18 4.27
N ARG A 63 -20.83 -0.66 5.27
CA ARG A 63 -20.86 -0.23 6.67
C ARG A 63 -19.51 0.32 7.14
N ILE A 64 -18.40 -0.31 6.75
CA ILE A 64 -17.06 0.16 7.10
C ILE A 64 -16.75 1.48 6.39
N ALA A 65 -17.11 1.60 5.11
CA ALA A 65 -16.93 2.82 4.33
C ALA A 65 -17.66 4.03 4.96
N ASP A 66 -18.89 3.84 5.42
CA ASP A 66 -19.70 4.89 6.06
C ASP A 66 -19.14 5.34 7.43
N ILE A 67 -18.35 4.49 8.11
CA ILE A 67 -17.77 4.81 9.42
C ILE A 67 -16.44 5.58 9.30
N GLU A 68 -15.68 5.38 8.21
CA GLU A 68 -14.34 5.94 8.02
C GLU A 68 -14.31 7.41 7.51
N ASP A 69 -15.37 8.19 7.78
CA ASP A 69 -15.84 9.21 6.84
C ASP A 69 -15.24 10.63 6.91
N GLU A 70 -14.18 10.91 7.67
CA GLU A 70 -13.65 12.29 7.77
C GLU A 70 -12.18 12.51 7.36
N ASN A 71 -11.32 11.49 7.46
CA ASN A 71 -9.87 11.67 7.23
C ASN A 71 -9.24 10.70 6.21
N ALA A 72 -10.04 9.88 5.53
CA ALA A 72 -9.53 8.81 4.65
C ALA A 72 -8.59 9.33 3.55
N GLY A 73 -8.86 10.51 2.97
CA GLY A 73 -8.00 11.11 1.95
C GLY A 73 -6.65 11.57 2.49
N LEU A 74 -6.61 12.12 3.71
CA LEU A 74 -5.39 12.55 4.39
C LEU A 74 -4.56 11.34 4.83
N VAL A 75 -5.21 10.29 5.33
CA VAL A 75 -4.57 9.02 5.68
C VAL A 75 -3.94 8.37 4.44
N LEU A 76 -4.67 8.31 3.33
CA LEU A 76 -4.15 7.83 2.05
C LEU A 76 -2.90 8.62 1.64
N PHE A 77 -2.97 9.95 1.67
CA PHE A 77 -1.85 10.81 1.33
C PHE A 77 -0.62 10.54 2.21
N MET A 78 -0.81 10.45 3.53
CA MET A 78 0.28 10.14 4.47
C MET A 78 0.91 8.77 4.21
N VAL A 79 0.11 7.74 3.96
CA VAL A 79 0.59 6.39 3.65
C VAL A 79 1.38 6.38 2.33
N CYS A 80 0.90 7.10 1.30
CA CYS A 80 1.61 7.24 0.04
C CYS A 80 2.98 7.91 0.22
N ILE A 81 3.05 9.02 0.96
CA ILE A 81 4.32 9.70 1.24
C ILE A 81 5.26 8.78 2.03
N ALA A 82 4.76 8.08 3.04
CA ALA A 82 5.57 7.17 3.83
C ALA A 82 6.10 5.99 3.00
N ALA A 83 5.28 5.44 2.09
CA ALA A 83 5.69 4.38 1.18
C ALA A 83 6.78 4.85 0.19
N ILE A 84 6.65 6.05 -0.38
CA ILE A 84 7.68 6.64 -1.24
C ILE A 84 8.96 6.92 -0.44
N ALA A 85 8.83 7.47 0.77
CA ALA A 85 9.97 7.70 1.66
C ALA A 85 10.70 6.40 2.00
N SER A 86 9.97 5.28 2.16
CA SER A 86 10.58 3.96 2.38
C SER A 86 11.46 3.51 1.22
N LEU A 87 11.07 3.82 -0.04
CA LEU A 87 11.88 3.55 -1.22
C LEU A 87 13.17 4.36 -1.22
N ALA A 88 13.10 5.64 -0.86
CA ALA A 88 14.28 6.50 -0.74
C ALA A 88 15.20 6.04 0.41
N ALA A 89 14.62 5.67 1.55
CA ALA A 89 15.37 5.18 2.70
C ALA A 89 16.11 3.88 2.40
N ILE A 90 15.47 2.93 1.70
CA ILE A 90 16.12 1.66 1.34
C ILE A 90 17.20 1.86 0.26
N THR A 91 17.03 2.78 -0.70
CA THR A 91 18.10 3.10 -1.67
C THR A 91 19.33 3.68 -0.98
N LEU A 92 19.14 4.62 -0.04
CA LEU A 92 20.24 5.18 0.75
C LEU A 92 20.92 4.14 1.62
N ASN A 93 20.13 3.21 2.18
CA ASN A 93 20.67 2.09 2.97
C ASN A 93 21.52 1.15 2.10
N LEU A 94 21.08 0.87 0.87
CA LEU A 94 21.80 0.01 -0.08
C LEU A 94 23.14 0.61 -0.52
N ALA A 95 23.19 1.92 -0.80
CA ALA A 95 24.40 2.60 -1.27
C ALA A 95 25.57 2.54 -0.28
N GLY A 96 25.30 2.40 1.02
CA GLY A 96 26.32 2.31 2.08
C GLY A 96 26.81 0.90 2.40
N SER A 97 26.33 -0.13 1.68
CA SER A 97 26.47 -1.54 2.09
C SER A 97 27.51 -2.38 1.31
N ASN A 98 28.39 -1.72 0.56
CA ASN A 98 29.34 -2.38 -0.37
C ASN A 98 30.36 -3.31 0.31
N ASP A 99 30.64 -3.11 1.61
CA ASP A 99 31.65 -3.85 2.38
C ASP A 99 31.08 -5.05 3.19
N LEU A 100 29.81 -5.40 2.96
CA LEU A 100 29.17 -6.51 3.68
C LEU A 100 29.65 -7.88 3.17
N ASP A 101 29.86 -8.79 4.12
CA ASP A 101 30.13 -10.20 3.88
C ASP A 101 28.98 -10.88 3.11
N GLY A 102 29.26 -11.96 2.37
CA GLY A 102 28.33 -12.53 1.37
C GLY A 102 26.94 -12.87 1.91
N THR A 103 26.87 -13.44 3.12
CA THR A 103 25.58 -13.77 3.78
C THR A 103 24.82 -12.52 4.22
N ALA A 104 25.53 -11.51 4.75
CA ALA A 104 24.92 -10.25 5.15
C ALA A 104 24.39 -9.48 3.94
N ARG A 105 25.12 -9.48 2.82
CA ARG A 105 24.68 -8.88 1.56
C ARG A 105 23.37 -9.50 1.06
N LEU A 106 23.25 -10.83 1.10
CA LEU A 106 22.02 -11.53 0.70
C LEU A 106 20.82 -11.15 1.59
N LEU A 107 21.01 -11.07 2.91
CA LEU A 107 19.97 -10.64 3.83
C LEU A 107 19.54 -9.18 3.57
N HIS A 108 20.48 -8.29 3.26
CA HIS A 108 20.18 -6.91 2.88
C HIS A 108 19.35 -6.82 1.58
N TYR A 109 19.68 -7.64 0.56
CA TYR A 109 18.87 -7.71 -0.66
C TYR A 109 17.48 -8.28 -0.41
N ALA A 110 17.36 -9.37 0.36
CA ALA A 110 16.07 -9.94 0.74
C ALA A 110 15.20 -8.90 1.48
N PHE A 111 15.79 -8.18 2.42
CA PHE A 111 15.12 -7.10 3.15
C PHE A 111 14.64 -5.97 2.23
N THR A 112 15.45 -5.62 1.23
CA THR A 112 15.09 -4.62 0.22
C THR A 112 13.88 -5.08 -0.60
N VAL A 113 13.91 -6.31 -1.11
CA VAL A 113 12.81 -6.90 -1.87
C VAL A 113 11.52 -6.93 -1.04
N VAL A 114 11.60 -7.37 0.22
CA VAL A 114 10.47 -7.40 1.15
C VAL A 114 9.90 -6.00 1.39
N THR A 115 10.75 -4.99 1.54
CA THR A 115 10.34 -3.60 1.75
C THR A 115 9.63 -3.05 0.52
N VAL A 116 10.20 -3.25 -0.67
CA VAL A 116 9.66 -2.72 -1.92
C VAL A 116 8.32 -3.39 -2.26
N ILE A 117 8.25 -4.72 -2.18
CA ILE A 117 7.01 -5.47 -2.43
C ILE A 117 5.94 -5.11 -1.40
N GLY A 118 6.30 -5.05 -0.11
CA GLY A 118 5.38 -4.66 0.95
C GLY A 118 4.80 -3.26 0.72
N SER A 119 5.65 -2.28 0.40
CA SER A 119 5.21 -0.91 0.11
C SER A 119 4.34 -0.82 -1.15
N TRP A 120 4.64 -1.59 -2.20
CA TRP A 120 3.80 -1.65 -3.40
C TRP A 120 2.42 -2.26 -3.12
N LEU A 121 2.37 -3.38 -2.40
CA LEU A 121 1.13 -4.02 -1.98
C LEU A 121 0.29 -3.09 -1.09
N LEU A 122 0.94 -2.38 -0.17
CA LEU A 122 0.28 -1.42 0.73
C LEU A 122 -0.47 -0.35 -0.07
N ILE A 123 0.15 0.17 -1.12
CA ILE A 123 -0.46 1.17 -2.00
C ILE A 123 -1.73 0.60 -2.66
N GLY A 124 -1.67 -0.59 -3.26
CA GLY A 124 -2.85 -1.22 -3.85
C GLY A 124 -3.98 -1.44 -2.82
N VAL A 125 -3.63 -1.91 -1.61
CA VAL A 125 -4.62 -2.14 -0.55
C VAL A 125 -5.23 -0.83 -0.05
N ILE A 126 -4.44 0.21 0.22
CA ILE A 126 -4.99 1.46 0.77
C ILE A 126 -5.85 2.20 -0.27
N PHE A 127 -5.48 2.16 -1.55
CA PHE A 127 -6.32 2.68 -2.63
C PHE A 127 -7.61 1.87 -2.79
N SER A 128 -7.57 0.54 -2.63
CA SER A 128 -8.80 -0.28 -2.67
C SER A 128 -9.82 0.14 -1.61
N VAL A 129 -9.37 0.39 -0.37
CA VAL A 129 -10.25 0.88 0.71
C VAL A 129 -10.78 2.28 0.39
N HIS A 130 -9.91 3.15 -0.16
CA HIS A 130 -10.32 4.49 -0.55
C HIS A 130 -11.36 4.48 -1.68
N TYR A 131 -11.23 3.60 -2.66
CA TYR A 131 -12.23 3.42 -3.72
C TYR A 131 -13.53 2.85 -3.18
N ALA A 132 -13.49 1.91 -2.24
CA ALA A 132 -14.68 1.41 -1.57
C ALA A 132 -15.46 2.55 -0.90
N ARG A 133 -14.74 3.42 -0.18
CA ARG A 133 -15.34 4.62 0.41
C ARG A 133 -15.95 5.54 -0.64
N LEU A 134 -15.17 5.95 -1.64
CA LEU A 134 -15.66 6.84 -2.70
C LEU A 134 -16.84 6.26 -3.50
N PHE A 135 -16.95 4.93 -3.58
CA PHE A 135 -18.09 4.27 -4.21
C PHE A 135 -19.33 4.31 -3.33
N TYR A 136 -19.20 3.97 -2.04
CA TYR A 136 -20.34 3.81 -1.14
C TYR A 136 -20.87 5.13 -0.56
N THR A 137 -20.01 6.15 -0.43
CA THR A 137 -20.39 7.48 0.07
C THR A 137 -20.77 8.44 -1.06
N TRP A 138 -20.86 7.94 -2.30
CA TRP A 138 -21.26 8.73 -3.46
C TRP A 138 -22.78 8.88 -3.52
N ASP A 139 -23.25 10.13 -3.61
CA ASP A 139 -24.68 10.49 -3.58
C ASP A 139 -25.24 10.87 -4.98
N GLY A 140 -24.55 10.48 -6.05
CA GLY A 140 -25.03 10.73 -7.42
C GLY A 140 -25.87 9.57 -7.96
N ASP A 141 -26.76 9.87 -8.92
CA ASP A 141 -27.70 8.90 -9.51
C ASP A 141 -27.02 7.67 -10.14
N GLU A 142 -25.83 7.85 -10.72
CA GLU A 142 -25.06 6.78 -11.35
C GLU A 142 -23.83 6.41 -10.50
N PRO A 143 -23.48 5.11 -10.39
CA PRO A 143 -22.30 4.67 -9.62
C PRO A 143 -21.00 5.33 -10.06
N ALA A 144 -20.14 5.67 -9.09
CA ALA A 144 -18.85 6.31 -9.35
C ALA A 144 -17.86 5.37 -10.09
N LEU A 145 -17.98 4.06 -9.87
CA LEU A 145 -17.32 2.99 -10.65
C LEU A 145 -18.39 2.13 -11.32
N ARG A 146 -18.15 1.75 -12.58
CA ARG A 146 -19.07 0.95 -13.38
C ARG A 146 -18.41 -0.36 -13.77
N PHE A 147 -18.80 -1.44 -13.14
CA PHE A 147 -18.40 -2.79 -13.53
C PHE A 147 -19.18 -3.20 -14.79
N ALA A 148 -18.55 -3.93 -15.72
CA ALA A 148 -19.13 -4.25 -17.03
C ALA A 148 -20.46 -5.01 -16.94
N GLU A 149 -20.60 -5.88 -15.95
CA GLU A 149 -21.79 -6.66 -15.61
C GLU A 149 -22.87 -5.85 -14.87
N GLY A 150 -22.60 -4.57 -14.56
CA GLY A 150 -23.51 -3.71 -13.82
C GLY A 150 -23.55 -3.99 -12.31
N LEU A 151 -22.47 -4.51 -11.72
CA LEU A 151 -22.36 -4.78 -10.29
C LEU A 151 -22.56 -3.49 -9.47
N LYS A 152 -23.53 -3.52 -8.55
CA LYS A 152 -23.90 -2.38 -7.69
C LYS A 152 -23.47 -2.53 -6.23
N THR A 153 -23.08 -3.73 -5.84
CA THR A 153 -22.68 -4.07 -4.46
C THR A 153 -21.31 -4.75 -4.45
N PRO A 154 -20.25 -4.06 -4.91
CA PRO A 154 -18.89 -4.60 -4.94
C PRO A 154 -18.35 -4.84 -3.53
N ASN A 155 -17.65 -5.96 -3.33
CA ASN A 155 -16.93 -6.24 -2.09
C ASN A 155 -15.45 -5.80 -2.18
N TYR A 156 -14.65 -6.04 -1.14
CA TYR A 156 -13.22 -5.67 -1.16
C TYR A 156 -12.42 -6.31 -2.30
N TRP A 157 -12.76 -7.51 -2.76
CA TRP A 157 -12.06 -8.15 -3.89
C TRP A 157 -12.25 -7.38 -5.19
N ASP A 158 -13.44 -6.81 -5.42
CA ASP A 158 -13.71 -6.00 -6.61
C ASP A 158 -12.89 -4.69 -6.59
N PHE A 159 -12.78 -4.05 -5.42
CA PHE A 159 -11.94 -2.86 -5.26
C PHE A 159 -10.44 -3.16 -5.29
N LEU A 160 -10.01 -4.30 -4.75
CA LEU A 160 -8.63 -4.78 -4.86
C LEU A 160 -8.29 -5.05 -6.32
N TYR A 161 -9.16 -5.76 -7.04
CA TYR A 161 -9.02 -6.01 -8.47
C TYR A 161 -8.86 -4.71 -9.24
N PHE A 162 -9.76 -3.74 -9.04
CA PHE A 162 -9.68 -2.44 -9.68
C PHE A 162 -8.35 -1.73 -9.34
N SER A 163 -8.00 -1.65 -8.05
CA SER A 163 -6.80 -0.94 -7.60
C SER A 163 -5.50 -1.58 -8.10
N PHE A 164 -5.36 -2.89 -8.04
CA PHE A 164 -4.16 -3.59 -8.52
C PHE A 164 -4.06 -3.56 -10.04
N THR A 165 -5.18 -3.57 -10.76
CA THR A 165 -5.19 -3.36 -12.23
C THR A 165 -4.58 -2.01 -12.60
N ILE A 166 -4.85 -0.95 -11.82
CA ILE A 166 -4.17 0.35 -11.99
C ILE A 166 -2.68 0.24 -11.66
N GLY A 167 -2.33 -0.41 -10.54
CA GLY A 167 -0.95 -0.51 -10.05
C GLY A 167 0.00 -1.28 -10.97
N VAL A 168 -0.49 -2.32 -11.65
CA VAL A 168 0.32 -3.19 -12.54
C VAL A 168 0.58 -2.56 -13.92
N ALA A 169 -0.10 -1.47 -14.27
CA ALA A 169 0.07 -0.70 -15.52
C ALA A 169 -0.38 -1.36 -16.84
N VAL A 170 -0.92 -2.59 -16.83
CA VAL A 170 -1.56 -3.23 -18.01
C VAL A 170 -3.07 -3.20 -17.85
N GLN A 171 -3.66 -2.02 -18.06
CA GLN A 171 -5.09 -1.82 -17.86
C GLN A 171 -5.89 -2.43 -19.02
N THR A 172 -6.51 -3.59 -18.79
CA THR A 172 -7.71 -4.06 -19.51
C THR A 172 -8.89 -3.97 -18.57
N ALA A 173 -9.32 -2.75 -18.26
CA ALA A 173 -10.36 -2.54 -17.26
C ALA A 173 -11.76 -2.77 -17.87
N ASP A 174 -12.43 -3.81 -17.39
CA ASP A 174 -13.88 -4.00 -17.37
C ASP A 174 -14.58 -3.11 -16.31
N VAL A 175 -13.83 -2.22 -15.65
CA VAL A 175 -14.33 -1.25 -14.67
C VAL A 175 -14.12 0.19 -15.16
N GLY A 176 -15.22 0.87 -15.47
CA GLY A 176 -15.24 2.27 -15.92
C GLY A 176 -15.25 3.29 -14.77
N VAL A 177 -14.46 4.36 -14.90
CA VAL A 177 -14.40 5.48 -13.93
C VAL A 177 -15.36 6.59 -14.36
N ALA A 178 -16.47 6.75 -13.64
CA ALA A 178 -17.58 7.60 -14.08
C ALA A 178 -17.46 9.07 -13.66
N THR A 179 -16.74 9.38 -12.56
CA THR A 179 -16.70 10.74 -11.99
C THR A 179 -15.35 11.43 -12.19
N ARG A 180 -15.37 12.77 -12.28
CA ARG A 180 -14.14 13.58 -12.41
C ARG A 180 -13.26 13.51 -11.16
N SER A 181 -13.85 13.46 -9.97
CA SER A 181 -13.13 13.31 -8.71
C SER A 181 -12.34 12.00 -8.68
N LEU A 182 -13.00 10.89 -9.04
CA LEU A 182 -12.37 9.57 -9.05
C LEU A 182 -11.26 9.45 -10.10
N ARG A 183 -11.44 10.07 -11.29
CA ARG A 183 -10.36 10.14 -12.30
C ARG A 183 -9.08 10.80 -11.78
N LYS A 184 -9.18 11.83 -10.93
CA LYS A 184 -8.00 12.45 -10.31
C LYS A 184 -7.28 11.51 -9.34
N VAL A 185 -8.04 10.73 -8.57
CA VAL A 185 -7.51 9.72 -7.64
C VAL A 185 -6.81 8.61 -8.41
N VAL A 186 -7.45 8.09 -9.47
CA VAL A 186 -6.88 7.06 -10.35
C VAL A 186 -5.58 7.56 -10.99
N LEU A 187 -5.57 8.79 -11.51
CA LEU A 187 -4.33 9.40 -12.04
C LEU A 187 -3.21 9.46 -10.99
N GLY A 188 -3.54 9.87 -9.76
CA GLY A 188 -2.59 9.87 -8.65
C GLY A 188 -2.04 8.49 -8.36
N GLN A 189 -2.89 7.47 -8.31
CA GLN A 189 -2.46 6.08 -8.14
C GLN A 189 -1.57 5.61 -9.30
N SER A 190 -1.93 5.90 -10.55
CA SER A 190 -1.15 5.50 -11.73
C SER A 190 0.26 6.07 -11.70
N LEU A 191 0.43 7.35 -11.30
CA LEU A 191 1.74 7.97 -11.16
C LEU A 191 2.59 7.30 -10.08
N ILE A 192 1.98 6.98 -8.93
CA ILE A 192 2.64 6.25 -7.84
C ILE A 192 3.01 4.83 -8.31
N GLY A 193 2.09 4.14 -9.00
CA GLY A 193 2.33 2.81 -9.55
C GLY A 193 3.50 2.80 -10.54
N PHE A 194 3.56 3.78 -11.44
CA PHE A 194 4.70 3.94 -12.35
C PHE A 194 6.03 4.13 -11.62
N LEU A 195 6.06 4.95 -10.57
CA LEU A 195 7.25 5.13 -9.73
C LEU A 195 7.70 3.81 -9.09
N PHE A 196 6.78 3.06 -8.48
CA PHE A 196 7.09 1.78 -7.88
C PHE A 196 7.57 0.75 -8.91
N ASN A 197 6.91 0.65 -10.07
CA ASN A 197 7.32 -0.27 -11.14
C ASN A 197 8.74 0.05 -11.64
N THR A 198 9.05 1.34 -11.77
CA THR A 198 10.41 1.81 -12.12
C THR A 198 11.42 1.48 -11.03
N ALA A 199 11.06 1.69 -9.76
CA ALA A 199 11.93 1.36 -8.63
C ALA A 199 12.21 -0.14 -8.53
N ILE A 200 11.17 -0.99 -8.66
CA ILE A 200 11.30 -2.46 -8.67
C ILE A 200 12.26 -2.89 -9.77
N LEU A 201 12.14 -2.33 -10.98
CA LEU A 201 13.04 -2.62 -12.09
C LEU A 201 14.49 -2.20 -11.76
N GLY A 202 14.68 -0.99 -11.23
CA GLY A 202 15.99 -0.48 -10.82
C GLY A 202 16.67 -1.32 -9.75
N PHE A 203 15.92 -1.71 -8.70
CA PHE A 203 16.43 -2.61 -7.65
C PHE A 203 16.77 -4.00 -8.21
N SER A 204 15.94 -4.52 -9.11
CA SER A 204 16.20 -5.83 -9.75
C SER A 204 17.52 -5.83 -10.52
N ILE A 205 17.79 -4.75 -11.29
CA ILE A 205 19.06 -4.58 -12.00
C ILE A 205 20.24 -4.43 -11.03
N ASN A 206 20.08 -3.62 -9.98
CA ASN A 206 21.14 -3.40 -9.00
C ASN A 206 21.51 -4.68 -8.24
N ILE A 207 20.51 -5.45 -7.81
CA ILE A 207 20.71 -6.73 -7.14
C ILE A 207 21.37 -7.73 -8.11
N ALA A 208 20.90 -7.82 -9.36
CA ALA A 208 21.51 -8.71 -10.35
C ALA A 208 22.99 -8.35 -10.57
N ALA A 209 23.31 -7.07 -10.80
CA ALA A 209 24.69 -6.62 -10.97
C ALA A 209 25.56 -6.94 -9.73
N GLY A 210 25.02 -6.75 -8.52
CA GLY A 210 25.71 -7.04 -7.26
C GLY A 210 25.91 -8.53 -6.95
N LEU A 211 25.14 -9.43 -7.57
CA LEU A 211 25.32 -10.89 -7.46
C LEU A 211 26.33 -11.46 -8.47
N PHE A 212 26.52 -10.77 -9.60
CA PHE A 212 27.45 -11.19 -10.67
C PHE A 212 28.79 -10.42 -10.66
N SER A 213 29.02 -9.54 -9.67
CA SER A 213 30.29 -8.82 -9.43
C SER A 213 31.02 -9.39 -8.22
#